data_AF-A0A9J6GNG5-F1
#
_entry.id   AF-A0A9J6GNG5-F1
#
_cell.length_a   1.000
_cell.length_b   1.000
_cell.length_c   1.000
_cell.angle_alpha   90.00
_cell.angle_beta   90.00
_cell.angle_gamma   90.00
#
_symmetry.space_group_name_H-M   'P 1'
#
loop_
_entity.id
_entity.type
_entity.pdbx_description
1 polymer ?
#
loop_
_entity_poly.entity_id
_entity_poly.type
_entity_poly.pdbx_seq_one_letter_code
_entity_poly.pdbx_strand_id
1 'polypeptide(L)'
;MTLLSSLVKEVVIPAEQIDVLRCRLEDHLNPKPYLGYLFETYVDNVKAQRTDGFSLADEAVMRESCIRFITTLVDQMRQRLPDITVLQKTSLLSVENA
;
A
#
# COMPACT_ATOMS: atom_id res chain seq x y z
N MET A 1 12.18 -4.77 8.18
CA MET A 1 11.01 -4.39 7.36
C MET A 1 10.02 -3.67 8.25
N THR A 2 9.73 -2.40 7.98
CA THR A 2 8.69 -1.65 8.70
C THR A 2 7.32 -2.01 8.13
N LEU A 3 6.27 -1.95 8.96
CA LEU A 3 4.88 -2.23 8.57
C LEU A 3 4.45 -1.47 7.30
N LEU A 4 4.87 -0.20 7.18
CA LEU A 4 4.64 0.63 5.98
C LEU A 4 5.16 -0.03 4.70
N SER A 5 6.40 -0.51 4.72
CA SER A 5 7.01 -1.14 3.55
C SER A 5 6.31 -2.44 3.16
N SER A 6 5.72 -3.16 4.12
CA SER A 6 4.94 -4.36 3.81
C SER A 6 3.63 -3.99 3.11
N LEU A 7 2.88 -3.02 3.65
CA LEU A 7 1.61 -2.58 3.07
C LEU A 7 1.78 -2.02 1.65
N VAL A 8 2.81 -1.22 1.43
CA VAL A 8 3.07 -0.61 0.12
C VAL A 8 3.41 -1.65 -0.94
N LYS A 9 4.17 -2.70 -0.60
CA LYS A 9 4.55 -3.77 -1.53
C LYS A 9 3.37 -4.56 -2.09
N GLU A 10 2.23 -4.57 -1.41
CA GLU A 10 1.01 -5.23 -1.89
C GLU A 10 0.37 -4.52 -3.09
N VAL A 11 0.61 -3.21 -3.26
CA VAL A 11 -0.09 -2.38 -4.27
C VAL A 11 0.82 -1.73 -5.30
N VAL A 12 2.14 -1.72 -5.08
CA VAL A 12 3.13 -1.13 -5.99
C VAL A 12 3.79 -2.16 -6.89
N ILE A 13 4.55 -1.68 -7.88
CA ILE A 13 5.33 -2.53 -8.77
C ILE A 13 6.41 -3.29 -7.97
N PRO A 14 6.42 -4.64 -7.94
CA PRO A 14 7.27 -5.42 -7.02
C PRO A 14 8.78 -5.21 -7.20
N ALA A 15 9.23 -4.85 -8.40
CA ALA A 15 10.64 -4.65 -8.72
C ALA A 15 11.13 -3.21 -8.46
N GLU A 16 10.22 -2.30 -8.10
CA GLU A 16 10.55 -0.89 -7.92
C GLU A 16 11.02 -0.61 -6.49
N GLN A 17 12.16 0.08 -6.37
CA GLN A 17 12.61 0.59 -5.08
C GLN A 17 12.04 1.98 -4.85
N ILE A 18 11.19 2.09 -3.84
CA ILE A 18 10.50 3.31 -3.47
C ILE A 18 10.83 3.71 -2.04
N ASP A 19 11.15 4.99 -1.85
CA ASP A 19 11.21 5.59 -0.53
C ASP A 19 9.79 5.79 0.00
N VAL A 20 9.32 4.78 0.74
CA VAL A 20 7.98 4.70 1.31
C VAL A 20 7.66 5.88 2.25
N LEU A 21 8.60 6.71 2.66
CA LEU A 21 8.31 7.89 3.49
C LEU A 21 8.13 9.18 2.70
N ARG A 22 8.67 9.24 1.47
CA ARG A 22 8.78 10.49 0.71
C ARG A 22 8.13 10.44 -0.67
N CYS A 23 7.93 9.26 -1.25
CA CYS A 23 7.33 9.13 -2.57
C CYS A 23 5.81 9.29 -2.55
N ARG A 24 5.26 9.81 -3.66
CA ARG A 24 3.84 9.76 -3.98
C ARG A 24 3.51 8.35 -4.46
N LEU A 25 2.68 7.62 -3.74
CA LEU A 25 2.47 6.19 -4.03
C LEU A 25 1.72 5.96 -5.33
N GLU A 26 0.88 6.92 -5.73
CA GLU A 26 0.04 6.89 -6.91
C GLU A 26 0.86 6.69 -8.20
N ASP A 27 2.08 7.22 -8.24
CA ASP A 27 2.97 7.16 -9.40
C ASP A 27 3.61 5.76 -9.59
N HIS A 28 3.49 4.88 -8.58
CA HIS A 28 4.16 3.58 -8.51
C HIS A 28 3.19 2.40 -8.38
N LEU A 29 1.87 2.66 -8.48
CA LEU A 29 0.85 1.63 -8.33
C LEU A 29 0.96 0.57 -9.44
N ASN A 30 0.87 -0.69 -9.05
CA ASN A 30 0.70 -1.77 -10.00
C ASN A 30 -0.73 -1.70 -10.58
N PRO A 31 -0.91 -1.66 -11.91
CA PRO A 31 -2.24 -1.63 -12.53
C PRO A 31 -3.12 -2.84 -12.19
N LYS A 32 -2.50 -3.98 -11.84
CA LYS A 32 -3.19 -5.20 -11.41
C LYS A 32 -2.39 -5.85 -10.28
N PRO A 33 -2.49 -5.31 -9.05
CA PRO A 33 -1.80 -5.88 -7.91
C PRO A 33 -2.40 -7.24 -7.57
N TYR A 34 -1.54 -8.14 -7.12
CA TYR A 34 -1.97 -9.39 -6.51
C TYR A 34 -2.40 -9.09 -5.07
N LEU A 35 -3.69 -9.17 -4.78
CA LEU A 35 -4.25 -8.78 -3.47
C LEU A 35 -4.33 -9.96 -2.48
N GLY A 36 -3.54 -11.01 -2.74
CA GLY A 36 -3.48 -12.21 -1.91
C GLY A 36 -4.36 -13.35 -2.41
N TYR A 37 -4.00 -14.56 -2.00
CA TYR A 37 -4.59 -15.81 -2.49
C TYR A 37 -6.11 -15.87 -2.32
N LEU A 38 -6.61 -15.44 -1.15
CA LEU A 38 -8.04 -15.48 -0.84
C LEU A 38 -8.85 -14.53 -1.74
N PHE A 39 -8.31 -13.35 -2.03
CA PHE A 39 -8.95 -12.40 -2.93
C PHE A 39 -9.02 -12.96 -4.36
N GLU A 40 -7.90 -13.42 -4.89
CA GLU A 40 -7.85 -13.96 -6.25
C GLU A 40 -8.75 -15.19 -6.41
N THR A 41 -8.70 -16.11 -5.44
CA THR A 41 -9.55 -17.32 -5.45
C THR A 41 -11.03 -16.96 -5.36
N TYR A 42 -11.40 -15.96 -4.54
CA TYR A 42 -12.78 -15.49 -4.46
C TYR A 42 -13.27 -14.93 -5.79
N VAL A 43 -12.48 -14.04 -6.41
CA VAL A 43 -12.82 -13.46 -7.72
C VAL A 43 -12.95 -14.53 -8.79
N ASP A 44 -12.03 -15.49 -8.83
CA ASP A 44 -12.06 -16.58 -9.81
C ASP A 44 -13.27 -17.50 -9.62
N ASN A 45 -13.63 -17.82 -8.37
CA ASN A 45 -14.82 -18.60 -8.06
C ASN A 45 -16.10 -17.87 -8.47
N VAL A 46 -16.21 -16.57 -8.18
CA VAL A 46 -17.38 -15.77 -8.55
C VAL A 46 -17.52 -15.69 -10.08
N LYS A 47 -16.42 -15.51 -10.82
CA LYS A 47 -16.43 -15.55 -12.29
C LYS A 47 -16.83 -16.92 -12.83
N ALA A 48 -16.31 -18.00 -12.24
CA ALA A 48 -16.57 -19.36 -12.68
C ALA A 48 -18.04 -19.78 -12.46
N GLN A 49 -18.68 -19.29 -11.41
CA GLN A 49 -20.07 -19.60 -11.08
C GLN A 49 -21.09 -18.92 -12.01
N ARG A 50 -20.65 -18.07 -12.98
CA ARG A 50 -21.51 -17.33 -13.91
C ARG A 50 -22.73 -16.72 -13.23
N THR A 51 -22.56 -16.17 -12.04
CA THR A 51 -23.58 -15.32 -11.45
C THR A 51 -23.69 -14.10 -12.35
N ASP A 52 -24.83 -13.91 -13.01
CA ASP A 52 -25.09 -12.84 -14.00
C ASP A 52 -24.86 -11.39 -13.47
N GLY A 53 -24.42 -11.24 -12.21
CA GLY A 53 -24.19 -9.95 -11.55
C GLY A 53 -22.74 -9.58 -11.24
N PHE A 54 -21.72 -10.40 -11.54
CA PHE A 54 -20.32 -10.02 -11.30
C PHE A 54 -19.55 -9.85 -12.61
N SER A 55 -19.39 -8.60 -13.03
CA SER A 55 -18.69 -8.21 -14.24
C SER A 55 -17.22 -7.91 -13.99
N LEU A 56 -16.45 -7.75 -15.08
CA LEU A 56 -15.07 -7.24 -15.01
C LEU A 56 -15.00 -5.83 -14.42
N ALA A 57 -16.06 -5.02 -14.57
CA ALA A 57 -16.13 -3.69 -13.98
C ALA A 57 -16.26 -3.77 -12.45
N ASP A 58 -17.02 -4.74 -11.93
CA ASP A 58 -17.18 -4.95 -10.49
C ASP A 58 -15.86 -5.39 -9.84
N GLU A 59 -15.11 -6.28 -10.50
CA GLU A 59 -13.76 -6.65 -10.08
C GLU A 59 -12.83 -5.43 -10.04
N ALA A 60 -12.85 -4.59 -11.09
CA ALA A 60 -12.01 -3.40 -11.16
C ALA A 60 -12.30 -2.43 -10.01
N VAL A 61 -13.58 -2.18 -9.72
CA VAL A 61 -14.02 -1.33 -8.60
C VAL A 61 -13.59 -1.90 -7.25
N MET A 62 -13.68 -3.22 -7.08
CA MET A 62 -13.27 -3.90 -5.85
C MET A 62 -11.75 -3.79 -5.65
N ARG A 63 -10.94 -4.05 -6.69
CA ARG A 63 -9.48 -3.89 -6.64
C ARG A 63 -9.08 -2.45 -6.37
N GLU A 64 -9.69 -1.48 -7.06
CA GLU A 64 -9.43 -0.06 -6.83
C GLU A 64 -9.72 0.34 -5.38
N SER A 65 -10.80 -0.19 -4.79
CA SER A 65 -11.14 0.07 -3.39
C SER A 65 -10.09 -0.48 -2.43
N CYS A 66 -9.54 -1.67 -2.68
CA CYS A 66 -8.44 -2.21 -1.90
C CYS A 66 -7.17 -1.35 -2.02
N ILE A 67 -6.81 -0.96 -3.25
CA ILE A 67 -5.65 -0.09 -3.51
C ILE A 67 -5.80 1.22 -2.75
N ARG A 68 -6.94 1.89 -2.91
CA ARG A 68 -7.26 3.16 -2.25
C ARG A 68 -7.25 3.05 -0.73
N PHE A 69 -7.73 1.94 -0.17
CA PHE A 69 -7.67 1.71 1.27
C PHE A 69 -6.21 1.64 1.74
N ILE A 70 -5.35 0.89 1.04
CA ILE A 70 -3.94 0.73 1.40
C ILE A 70 -3.19 2.05 1.26
N THR A 71 -3.35 2.78 0.15
CA THR A 71 -2.69 4.09 -0.04
C THR A 71 -3.11 5.08 1.04
N THR A 72 -4.42 5.20 1.31
CA THR A 72 -4.96 6.06 2.38
C THR A 72 -4.40 5.67 3.75
N LEU A 73 -4.34 4.38 4.06
CA LEU A 73 -3.80 3.89 5.33
C LEU A 73 -2.32 4.28 5.47
N VAL A 74 -1.52 4.10 4.40
CA VAL A 74 -0.11 4.47 4.42
C VAL A 74 0.06 5.97 4.64
N ASP A 75 -0.71 6.82 3.97
CA ASP A 75 -0.64 8.27 4.15
C ASP A 75 -1.04 8.70 5.56
N GLN A 76 -2.10 8.09 6.12
CA GLN A 76 -2.50 8.33 7.50
C GLN A 76 -1.41 7.91 8.50
N MET A 77 -0.72 6.81 8.24
CA MET A 77 0.41 6.38 9.07
C MET A 77 1.61 7.33 8.92
N ARG A 78 1.93 7.79 7.71
CA ARG A 78 2.99 8.78 7.45
C ARG A 78 2.73 10.07 8.22
N GLN A 79 1.49 10.57 8.19
CA GLN A 79 1.09 11.80 8.90
C GLN A 79 1.24 11.70 10.42
N ARG A 80 1.09 10.50 10.99
CA ARG A 80 1.19 10.24 12.43
C ARG A 80 2.61 9.91 12.88
N LEU A 81 3.50 9.60 11.95
CA LEU A 81 4.91 9.42 12.27
C LEU A 81 5.51 10.81 12.56
N PRO A 82 6.17 11.00 13.72
CA PRO A 82 6.93 12.21 13.96
C PRO A 82 7.94 12.40 12.84
N ASP A 83 8.12 13.65 12.39
CA ASP A 83 9.06 13.96 11.33
C ASP A 83 10.44 13.43 11.72
N ILE A 84 10.89 12.40 11.02
CA ILE A 84 12.13 11.68 11.33
C ILE A 84 13.32 12.65 11.25
N THR A 85 13.20 13.72 10.45
CA THR A 85 14.23 14.77 10.41
C THR A 85 14.28 15.59 11.71
N VAL A 86 13.14 15.80 12.38
CA VAL A 86 13.10 16.43 13.70
C VAL A 86 13.71 15.51 14.74
N LEU A 87 13.37 14.22 14.72
CA LEU A 87 13.96 13.22 15.63
C LEU A 87 15.48 13.05 15.45
N GLN A 88 15.97 13.09 14.21
CA GLN A 88 17.41 13.07 13.92
C GLN A 88 18.11 14.33 14.43
N LYS A 89 17.50 15.52 14.26
CA LYS A 89 18.04 16.77 14.80
C LYS A 89 18.08 16.77 16.33
N THR A 90 17.08 16.23 17.00
CA THR A 90 17.08 16.12 18.47
C THR A 90 18.11 15.10 18.97
N SER A 91 18.38 14.04 18.21
CA SER A 91 19.45 13.08 18.55
C SER A 91 20.85 13.72 18.47
N LEU A 92 21.09 14.59 17.48
CA LEU A 92 22.34 15.37 17.38
C LEU A 92 22.52 16.36 18.54
N LEU A 93 21.43 16.76 19.20
CA LEU A 93 21.43 17.65 20.37
C LEU A 93 21.43 16.87 21.69
N SER A 94 21.47 15.53 21.67
CA SER A 94 21.50 14.72 22.88
C SER A 94 22.85 14.82 23.58
N VAL A 95 22.81 14.99 24.90
CA VAL A 95 24.00 15.09 25.77
C VAL A 95 24.88 13.84 25.70
N GLU A 96 24.31 12.69 25.32
CA GLU A 96 25.05 11.43 25.14
C GLU A 96 25.92 11.39 23.88
N ASN A 97 25.70 12.31 22.93
CA ASN A 97 26.44 12.41 21.66
C ASN A 97 27.47 13.56 21.63
N ALA A 98 27.69 14.25 22.77
CA ALA A 98 28.64 15.35 22.92
C ALA A 98 30.01 14.88 23.44
#